data_AF-A0A4R2JRF7-F1
#
_entry.id   AF-A0A4R2JRF7-F1
#
_cell.length_a   1.000
_cell.length_b   1.000
_cell.length_c   1.000
_cell.angle_alpha   90.00
_cell.angle_beta   90.00
_cell.angle_gamma   90.00
#
_symmetry.space_group_name_H-M   'P 1'
#
loop_
_entity.id
_entity.type
_entity.pdbx_description
1 polymer ?
#
loop_
_entity_poly.entity_id
_entity_poly.type
_entity_poly.pdbx_seq_one_letter_code
_entity_poly.pdbx_strand_id
1 'polypeptide(L)'
;MSRQSVDEIAHKYNIDIRSLNIKIDKNRDGVYGITAPNGDITLRRAAFRSEEQLARTLVHEKFHVQQIESGKGYPAEYDPGNSWEKEAQQYEDDWWERYGKYRQDMPS
;
A
#
# COMPACT_ATOMS: atom_id res chain seq x y z
N MET A 1 -14.75 -6.58 -4.46
CA MET A 1 -13.51 -5.79 -4.39
C MET A 1 -13.47 -4.78 -5.53
N SER A 2 -14.11 -3.63 -5.34
CA SER A 2 -14.11 -2.47 -6.25
C SER A 2 -13.28 -1.35 -5.64
N ARG A 3 -13.22 -0.16 -6.26
CA ARG A 3 -12.63 1.05 -5.63
C ARG A 3 -13.29 1.35 -4.29
N GLN A 4 -14.60 1.15 -4.19
CA GLN A 4 -15.34 1.28 -2.93
C GLN A 4 -14.78 0.38 -1.82
N SER A 5 -14.43 -0.88 -2.13
CA SER A 5 -13.81 -1.77 -1.14
C SER A 5 -12.44 -1.26 -0.66
N VAL A 6 -11.68 -0.58 -1.53
CA VAL A 6 -10.42 0.05 -1.14
C VAL A 6 -10.68 1.20 -0.17
N ASP A 7 -11.67 2.05 -0.46
CA ASP A 7 -12.02 3.19 0.38
C ASP A 7 -12.59 2.74 1.75
N GLU A 8 -13.42 1.68 1.78
CA GLU A 8 -13.94 1.07 3.00
C GLU A 8 -12.82 0.53 3.90
N ILE A 9 -11.88 -0.23 3.33
CA ILE A 9 -10.73 -0.76 4.09
C ILE A 9 -9.79 0.36 4.53
N ALA A 10 -9.52 1.34 3.68
CA ALA A 10 -8.73 2.50 4.07
C ALA A 10 -9.38 3.25 5.24
N HIS A 11 -10.71 3.43 5.22
CA HIS A 11 -11.44 4.07 6.32
C HIS A 11 -11.39 3.24 7.61
N LYS A 12 -11.69 1.94 7.54
CA LYS A 12 -11.63 1.01 8.70
C LYS A 12 -10.27 1.03 9.38
N TYR A 13 -9.20 0.99 8.58
CA TYR A 13 -7.82 1.00 9.08
C TYR A 13 -7.27 2.42 9.33
N ASN A 14 -8.07 3.47 9.12
CA ASN A 14 -7.68 4.88 9.25
C ASN A 14 -6.43 5.24 8.44
N ILE A 15 -6.37 4.74 7.20
CA ILE A 15 -5.32 5.03 6.23
C ILE A 15 -5.84 6.17 5.33
N ASP A 16 -5.21 7.35 5.43
CA ASP A 16 -5.56 8.45 4.52
C ASP A 16 -5.00 8.18 3.12
N ILE A 17 -5.90 7.97 2.16
CA ILE A 17 -5.61 7.72 0.74
C ILE A 17 -6.13 8.82 -0.20
N ARG A 18 -6.65 9.93 0.34
CA ARG A 18 -7.34 10.97 -0.45
C ARG A 18 -6.46 11.66 -1.49
N SER A 19 -5.16 11.78 -1.21
CA SER A 19 -4.17 12.34 -2.13
C SER A 19 -3.58 11.32 -3.10
N LEU A 20 -3.92 10.04 -2.98
CA LEU A 20 -3.30 8.97 -3.75
C LEU A 20 -4.10 8.65 -5.03
N ASN A 21 -3.39 8.52 -6.15
CA ASN A 21 -3.99 8.07 -7.39
C ASN A 21 -3.95 6.55 -7.50
N ILE A 22 -4.99 5.88 -7.01
CA ILE A 22 -5.07 4.41 -6.95
C ILE A 22 -5.87 3.83 -8.12
N LYS A 23 -5.21 2.98 -8.91
CA LYS A 23 -5.78 2.15 -9.98
C LYS A 23 -5.86 0.70 -9.52
N ILE A 24 -6.86 -0.03 -10.02
CA ILE A 24 -7.03 -1.47 -9.74
C ILE A 24 -6.86 -2.24 -11.05
N ASP A 25 -5.82 -3.06 -11.13
CA ASP A 25 -5.58 -3.96 -12.26
C ASP A 25 -5.54 -5.42 -11.77
N LYS A 26 -6.65 -6.13 -11.94
CA LYS A 26 -6.79 -7.54 -11.52
C LYS A 26 -6.39 -8.54 -12.60
N ASN A 27 -5.95 -8.08 -13.76
CA ASN A 27 -5.59 -8.97 -14.87
C ASN A 27 -4.15 -9.47 -14.74
N ARG A 28 -3.36 -8.89 -13.84
CA ARG A 28 -2.00 -9.31 -13.56
C ARG A 28 -1.86 -9.86 -12.14
N ASP A 29 -1.17 -10.99 -12.04
CA ASP A 29 -0.81 -11.66 -10.78
C ASP A 29 0.68 -11.44 -10.45
N GLY A 30 1.09 -11.82 -9.24
CA GLY A 30 2.50 -11.88 -8.83
C GLY A 30 2.84 -10.96 -7.64
N VAL A 31 2.52 -9.67 -7.73
CA VAL A 31 2.75 -8.68 -6.66
C VAL A 31 1.43 -8.12 -6.14
N TYR A 32 1.44 -7.54 -4.93
CA TYR A 32 0.23 -7.00 -4.29
C TYR A 32 -0.11 -5.59 -4.79
N GLY A 33 0.88 -4.71 -4.88
CA GLY A 33 0.78 -3.36 -5.41
C GLY A 33 2.05 -2.98 -6.17
N ILE A 34 2.00 -1.86 -6.88
CA ILE A 34 3.17 -1.19 -7.47
C ILE A 34 2.92 0.31 -7.43
N THR A 35 3.92 1.07 -6.97
CA THR A 35 3.99 2.53 -7.12
C THR A 35 4.86 2.88 -8.32
N ALA A 36 4.37 3.75 -9.21
CA ALA A 36 5.12 4.27 -10.34
C ALA A 36 5.94 5.52 -9.96
N PRO A 37 6.97 5.92 -10.75
CA PRO A 37 7.80 7.09 -10.43
C PRO A 37 7.03 8.42 -10.30
N ASN A 38 5.84 8.52 -10.89
CA ASN A 38 4.94 9.67 -10.78
C ASN A 38 4.00 9.62 -9.56
N GLY A 39 4.11 8.60 -8.70
CA GLY A 39 3.26 8.41 -7.53
C GLY A 39 1.93 7.70 -7.79
N ASP A 40 1.66 7.25 -9.03
CA ASP A 40 0.47 6.43 -9.32
C ASP A 40 0.61 5.05 -8.67
N ILE A 41 -0.40 4.61 -7.95
CA ILE A 41 -0.45 3.29 -7.31
C ILE A 41 -1.34 2.36 -8.12
N THR A 42 -0.86 1.15 -8.41
CA THR A 42 -1.66 0.08 -9.02
C THR A 42 -1.80 -1.11 -8.09
N LEU A 43 -2.99 -1.34 -7.57
CA LEU A 43 -3.31 -2.51 -6.76
C LEU A 43 -3.66 -3.70 -7.66
N ARG A 44 -3.07 -4.85 -7.36
CA ARG A 44 -3.21 -6.10 -8.11
C ARG A 44 -4.18 -7.05 -7.43
N ARG A 45 -4.57 -8.11 -8.14
CA ARG A 45 -5.51 -9.12 -7.62
C ARG A 45 -5.09 -9.68 -6.26
N ALA A 46 -3.80 -9.93 -6.08
CA ALA A 46 -3.27 -10.53 -4.86
C ALA A 46 -3.48 -9.66 -3.61
N ALA A 47 -3.54 -8.32 -3.73
CA ALA A 47 -3.79 -7.44 -2.59
C ALA A 47 -5.19 -7.64 -1.97
N PHE A 48 -6.12 -8.19 -2.73
CA PHE A 48 -7.51 -8.37 -2.30
C PHE A 48 -7.79 -9.73 -1.67
N ARG A 49 -6.75 -10.49 -1.29
CA ARG A 49 -6.88 -11.81 -0.66
C ARG A 49 -7.50 -11.74 0.75
N SER A 50 -7.24 -10.67 1.48
CA SER A 50 -7.85 -10.37 2.78
C SER A 50 -7.85 -8.85 3.02
N GLU A 51 -8.65 -8.41 3.99
CA GLU A 51 -8.66 -7.00 4.42
C GLU A 51 -7.30 -6.55 4.95
N GLU A 52 -6.67 -7.40 5.78
CA GLU A 52 -5.31 -7.18 6.27
C GLU A 52 -4.32 -6.99 5.12
N GLN A 53 -4.30 -7.91 4.14
CA GLN A 53 -3.37 -7.82 3.04
C GLN A 53 -3.58 -6.54 2.25
N LEU A 54 -4.83 -6.13 2.03
CA LEU A 54 -5.14 -4.88 1.34
C LEU A 54 -4.68 -3.66 2.14
N ALA A 55 -4.96 -3.62 3.44
CA ALA A 55 -4.58 -2.52 4.31
C ALA A 55 -3.06 -2.35 4.40
N ARG A 56 -2.33 -3.45 4.58
CA ARG A 56 -0.86 -3.47 4.59
C ARG A 56 -0.29 -3.01 3.25
N THR A 57 -0.83 -3.51 2.13
CA THR A 57 -0.43 -3.06 0.79
C THR A 57 -0.66 -1.55 0.62
N LEU A 58 -1.79 -1.01 1.06
CA LEU A 58 -2.07 0.43 0.95
C LEU A 58 -1.06 1.28 1.72
N VAL A 59 -0.67 0.85 2.92
CA VAL A 59 0.32 1.55 3.74
C VAL A 59 1.71 1.49 3.09
N HIS A 60 2.08 0.33 2.56
CA HIS A 60 3.33 0.13 1.84
C HIS A 60 3.45 1.07 0.63
N GLU A 61 2.46 1.04 -0.27
CA GLU A 61 2.48 1.87 -1.49
C GLU A 61 2.37 3.36 -1.16
N LYS A 62 1.60 3.73 -0.14
CA LYS A 62 1.54 5.11 0.34
C LYS A 62 2.91 5.60 0.82
N PHE A 63 3.68 4.76 1.50
CA PHE A 63 5.01 5.12 1.97
C PHE A 63 5.98 5.34 0.80
N HIS A 64 5.87 4.55 -0.27
CA HIS A 64 6.64 4.82 -1.50
C HIS A 64 6.34 6.18 -2.11
N VAL A 65 5.07 6.58 -2.15
CA VAL A 65 4.69 7.94 -2.58
C VAL A 65 5.36 9.00 -1.70
N GLN A 66 5.36 8.81 -0.38
CA GLN A 66 6.05 9.72 0.56
C GLN A 66 7.57 9.76 0.35
N GLN A 67 8.21 8.62 0.06
CA GLN A 67 9.63 8.58 -0.27
C GLN A 67 9.92 9.40 -1.52
N ILE A 68 9.09 9.30 -2.56
CA ILE A 68 9.21 10.11 -3.79
C ILE A 68 9.02 11.61 -3.46
N GLU A 69 7.96 11.96 -2.75
CA GLU A 69 7.63 13.36 -2.38
C GLU A 69 8.69 13.99 -1.47
N SER A 70 9.35 13.19 -0.62
CA SER A 70 10.44 13.66 0.26
C SER A 70 11.74 13.99 -0.48
N GLY A 71 11.82 13.70 -1.79
CA GLY A 71 13.02 13.91 -2.60
C GLY A 71 14.00 12.74 -2.61
N LYS A 72 13.68 11.61 -1.95
CA LYS A 72 14.45 10.36 -2.06
C LYS A 72 14.44 9.79 -3.49
N GLY A 73 13.40 10.14 -4.25
CA GLY A 73 13.21 9.74 -5.63
C GLY A 73 12.73 8.29 -5.78
N TYR A 74 12.69 7.83 -7.03
CA TYR A 74 12.34 6.47 -7.40
C TYR A 74 13.61 5.71 -7.82
N PRO A 75 13.85 4.49 -7.34
CA PRO A 75 15.05 3.73 -7.69
C PRO A 75 15.09 3.41 -9.19
N ALA A 76 16.26 3.56 -9.82
CA ALA A 76 16.42 3.35 -11.26
C ALA A 76 16.20 1.88 -11.67
N GLU A 77 16.52 0.94 -10.77
CA GLU A 77 16.30 -0.49 -10.94
C GLU A 77 15.51 -1.01 -9.73
N TYR A 78 14.50 -1.85 -10.01
CA TYR A 78 13.76 -2.53 -8.96
C TYR A 78 14.60 -3.67 -8.39
N ASP A 79 14.87 -3.62 -7.08
CA ASP A 79 15.51 -4.69 -6.32
C ASP A 79 14.77 -4.82 -4.97
N PRO A 80 14.10 -5.95 -4.70
CA PRO A 80 13.37 -6.17 -3.44
C PRO A 80 14.29 -6.12 -2.21
N GLY A 81 15.60 -6.27 -2.38
CA GLY A 81 16.59 -6.16 -1.32
C GLY A 81 17.15 -4.75 -1.11
N ASN A 82 16.75 -3.76 -1.91
CA ASN A 82 17.27 -2.41 -1.80
C ASN A 82 16.73 -1.68 -0.54
N SER A 83 17.33 -0.54 -0.22
CA SER A 83 16.91 0.26 0.94
C SER A 83 15.52 0.88 0.79
N TRP A 84 15.03 1.06 -0.44
CA TRP A 84 13.72 1.66 -0.70
C TRP A 84 12.58 0.71 -0.27
N GLU A 85 12.65 -0.53 -0.73
CA GLU A 85 11.74 -1.63 -0.38
C GLU A 85 11.87 -2.04 1.09
N LYS A 86 13.10 -2.16 1.61
CA LYS A 86 13.34 -2.51 3.02
C LYS A 86 12.73 -1.51 4.00
N GLU A 87 12.85 -0.22 3.72
CA GLU A 87 12.24 0.81 4.56
C GLU A 87 10.71 0.79 4.47
N ALA A 88 10.15 0.54 3.29
CA ALA A 88 8.71 0.41 3.13
C ALA A 88 8.15 -0.81 3.88
N GLN A 89 8.82 -1.96 3.78
CA GLN A 89 8.48 -3.15 4.55
C GLN A 89 8.57 -2.90 6.06
N GLN A 90 9.65 -2.27 6.53
CA GLN A 90 9.79 -1.93 7.95
C GLN A 90 8.69 -0.98 8.42
N TYR A 91 8.35 0.03 7.62
CA TYR A 91 7.27 0.97 7.94
C TYR A 91 5.91 0.27 8.00
N GLU A 92 5.63 -0.63 7.06
CA GLU A 92 4.44 -1.47 7.04
C GLU A 92 4.33 -2.34 8.30
N ASP A 93 5.41 -3.03 8.67
CA ASP A 93 5.47 -3.89 9.86
C ASP A 93 5.26 -3.08 11.14
N ASP A 94 5.95 -1.96 11.28
CA ASP A 94 5.81 -1.04 12.40
C ASP A 94 4.37 -0.50 12.52
N TRP A 95 3.76 -0.13 11.40
CA TRP A 95 2.37 0.34 11.39
C TRP A 95 1.39 -0.77 11.76
N TRP A 96 1.60 -1.98 11.26
CA TRP A 96 0.74 -3.13 11.57
C TRP A 96 0.77 -3.46 13.06
N GLU A 97 1.97 -3.53 13.63
CA GLU A 97 2.17 -3.87 15.04
C GLU A 97 1.64 -2.80 16.01
N ARG A 98 1.67 -1.53 15.61
CA ARG A 98 1.21 -0.42 16.47
C ARG A 98 -0.28 -0.12 16.30
N TYR A 99 -0.83 -0.27 15.10
CA TYR A 99 -2.17 0.21 14.76
C TYR A 99 -3.01 -0.83 14.03
N GLY A 100 -2.46 -1.46 12.98
CA GLY A 100 -3.23 -2.29 12.05
C GLY A 100 -3.94 -3.46 12.73
N LYS A 101 -3.23 -4.25 13.54
CA LYS A 101 -3.78 -5.44 14.21
C LYS A 101 -4.91 -5.14 15.20
N TYR A 102 -5.02 -3.91 15.70
CA TYR A 102 -6.08 -3.51 16.64
C TYR A 102 -7.32 -2.97 15.93
N ARG A 103 -7.25 -2.71 14.61
CA ARG A 103 -8.36 -2.19 13.80
C ARG A 103 -9.10 -3.27 13.01
N GLN A 104 -8.53 -4.47 12.90
CA GLN A 104 -9.14 -5.59 12.19
C GLN A 104 -10.52 -5.98 12.76
N ASP A 105 -10.69 -5.83 14.08
CA ASP A 105 -11.91 -6.23 14.82
C ASP A 105 -12.90 -5.08 15.02
N MET A 106 -12.61 -3.87 14.52
CA MET A 106 -13.54 -2.75 14.60
C MET A 106 -14.58 -2.84 13.47
N PRO A 107 -15.89 -2.72 13.78
CA PRO A 107 -16.92 -2.64 12.75
C PRO A 107 -16.75 -1.37 11.90
N SER A 108 -16.93 -1.53 10.59
CA SER A 108 -16.90 -0.48 9.55
C SER A 108 -18.15 0.38 9.52
#